data_AF-A0AAD7AXN7-F1
#
_entry.id   AF-A0AAD7AXN7-F1
#
_cell.length_a   1.000
_cell.length_b   1.000
_cell.length_c   1.000
_cell.angle_alpha   90.00
_cell.angle_beta   90.00
_cell.angle_gamma   90.00
#
_symmetry.space_group_name_H-M   'P 1'
#
loop_
_entity.id
_entity.type
_entity.pdbx_description
1 polymer ?
#
loop_
_entity_poly.entity_id
_entity_poly.type
_entity_poly.pdbx_seq_one_letter_code
_entity_poly.pdbx_strand_id
1 'polypeptide(L)'
;MGLKASMIKYIHKVRSLDCDTTFKPINGWMPGINKELTLGRVWMSEHDRRTFQFVWEEFMSLVKRLTNQSLTFTALHRGGTLLGVNADMEAAPLLGMADALLQTINIPSVAEQIKTPAGVIKKTVRACYSHVKRGLPDLSHLSLEDRDRIKNFMYIETVEEVEVFKVWIRTVADPTGVILRWWEHKEMHEWLLPSIIQCLSHMDADIWHIMEATSNFGEAQHSKNNLEAGTGMGLVQSFIEYDDIDARRAAAIEVMIRSGNLHNPRNEVSHRYSHRNARHANATRKLQQARTEREELEDAEQALIDAQARLKLLRAEVKSNSSGRAPPARKGKKARSKLSVGGTDSNATTSKDSGHGVASQASSSRKRAGSESVQVNAPPKRLKTGHLKGWGVDRLGVQISAVKFAEEHWDEFCADYPELVPLVLEH
;
A
#
# COMPACT_ATOMS: atom_id res chain seq x y z
N MET A 1 -12.39 8.04 -25.89
CA MET A 1 -11.23 7.41 -25.22
C MET A 1 -9.95 8.03 -25.76
N GLY A 2 -9.17 8.72 -24.92
CA GLY A 2 -7.89 9.33 -25.33
C GLY A 2 -6.72 8.48 -24.84
N LEU A 3 -6.29 7.51 -25.65
CA LEU A 3 -5.10 6.69 -25.38
C LEU A 3 -3.91 7.26 -26.16
N LYS A 4 -2.96 7.91 -25.48
CA LYS A 4 -1.69 8.25 -26.13
C LYS A 4 -0.78 7.03 -26.22
N ALA A 5 -0.35 6.74 -27.44
CA ALA A 5 0.35 5.52 -27.85
C ALA A 5 1.79 5.38 -27.37
N SER A 6 2.33 6.32 -26.58
CA SER A 6 3.77 6.36 -26.31
C SER A 6 4.26 5.11 -25.58
N MET A 7 3.50 4.65 -24.58
CA MET A 7 3.83 3.46 -23.79
C MET A 7 3.12 2.17 -24.23
N ILE A 8 2.06 2.25 -25.04
CA ILE A 8 1.29 1.07 -25.45
C ILE A 8 2.14 0.07 -26.24
N LYS A 9 3.21 0.52 -26.91
CA LYS A 9 4.18 -0.36 -27.59
C LYS A 9 4.89 -1.35 -26.66
N TYR A 10 4.84 -1.11 -25.34
CA TYR A 10 5.40 -1.99 -24.31
C TYR A 10 4.36 -2.94 -23.70
N ILE A 11 3.09 -2.88 -24.12
CA ILE A 11 2.02 -3.72 -23.57
C ILE A 11 2.35 -5.22 -23.59
N HIS A 12 2.99 -5.69 -24.66
CA HIS A 12 3.37 -7.11 -24.82
C HIS A 12 4.60 -7.52 -24.00
N LYS A 13 5.26 -6.55 -23.34
CA LYS A 13 6.36 -6.79 -22.39
C LYS A 13 5.89 -6.70 -20.93
N VAL A 14 4.63 -6.31 -20.72
CA VAL A 14 4.00 -6.26 -19.42
C VAL A 14 3.57 -7.66 -19.01
N ARG A 15 3.71 -7.97 -17.73
CA ARG A 15 3.36 -9.28 -17.17
C ARG A 15 1.90 -9.37 -16.73
N SER A 16 1.39 -8.31 -16.11
CA SER A 16 0.03 -8.21 -15.59
C SER A 16 -0.46 -6.77 -15.72
N LEU A 17 -1.76 -6.62 -15.84
CA LEU A 17 -2.40 -5.31 -15.79
C LEU A 17 -2.88 -5.03 -14.36
N ASP A 18 -2.80 -3.78 -13.94
CA ASP A 18 -3.39 -3.31 -12.69
C ASP A 18 -4.54 -2.36 -13.05
N CYS A 19 -5.75 -2.72 -12.63
CA CYS A 19 -6.98 -1.97 -12.89
C CYS A 19 -7.61 -1.50 -11.58
N ASP A 20 -7.62 -0.18 -11.36
CA ASP A 20 -8.37 0.44 -10.27
C ASP A 20 -9.85 0.65 -10.68
N THR A 21 -10.76 0.57 -9.70
CA THR A 21 -12.21 0.81 -9.79
C THR A 21 -12.59 2.04 -10.62
N THR A 22 -11.81 3.12 -10.53
CA THR A 22 -12.11 4.35 -11.25
C THR A 22 -11.53 4.43 -12.67
N PHE A 23 -10.98 3.36 -13.23
CA PHE A 23 -10.35 3.25 -14.58
C PHE A 23 -9.55 4.49 -15.02
N LYS A 24 -8.89 5.17 -14.08
CA LYS A 24 -8.15 6.41 -14.38
C LYS A 24 -6.88 6.08 -15.18
N PRO A 25 -5.99 5.20 -14.70
CA PRO A 25 -4.93 4.62 -15.51
C PRO A 25 -5.12 3.12 -15.76
N ILE A 26 -4.83 2.68 -16.98
CA ILE A 26 -4.53 1.27 -17.28
C ILE A 26 -3.03 1.13 -17.09
N ASN A 27 -2.62 0.42 -16.04
CA ASN A 27 -1.23 0.24 -15.71
C ASN A 27 -0.75 -1.17 -16.02
N GLY A 28 0.54 -1.31 -16.24
CA GLY A 28 1.17 -2.60 -16.50
C GLY A 28 2.55 -2.71 -15.90
N TRP A 29 2.81 -3.80 -15.19
CA TRP A 29 4.14 -4.09 -14.66
C TRP A 29 5.09 -4.62 -15.73
N MET A 30 6.20 -3.92 -15.98
CA MET A 30 7.25 -4.35 -16.91
C MET A 30 8.49 -4.85 -16.13
N PRO A 31 8.70 -6.18 -16.02
CA PRO A 31 9.77 -6.75 -15.21
C PRO A 31 11.17 -6.33 -15.65
N GLY A 32 11.38 -6.16 -16.97
CA GLY A 32 12.70 -5.85 -17.54
C GLY A 32 13.30 -4.52 -17.07
N ILE A 33 12.47 -3.59 -16.60
CA ILE A 33 12.91 -2.33 -16.00
C ILE A 33 12.44 -2.17 -14.55
N ASN A 34 11.83 -3.22 -13.98
CA ASN A 34 11.25 -3.25 -12.64
C ASN A 34 10.38 -2.01 -12.35
N LYS A 35 9.46 -1.70 -13.27
CA LYS A 35 8.63 -0.49 -13.19
C LYS A 35 7.23 -0.70 -13.74
N GLU A 36 6.29 -0.02 -13.12
CA GLU A 36 4.94 0.16 -13.61
C GLU A 36 4.91 1.18 -14.75
N LEU A 37 4.16 0.85 -15.79
CA LEU A 37 3.92 1.69 -16.95
C LEU A 37 2.46 2.13 -16.95
N THR A 38 2.20 3.42 -17.07
CA THR A 38 0.87 3.90 -17.46
C THR A 38 0.74 3.73 -18.97
N LEU A 39 -0.01 2.70 -19.37
CA LEU A 39 -0.20 2.28 -20.75
C LEU A 39 -1.26 3.14 -21.45
N GLY A 40 -2.19 3.68 -20.67
CA GLY A 40 -3.22 4.59 -21.12
C GLY A 40 -4.09 5.05 -19.97
N ARG A 41 -5.05 5.93 -20.28
CA ARG A 41 -6.05 6.42 -19.34
C ARG A 41 -7.43 6.32 -19.95
N VAL A 42 -8.41 6.04 -19.12
CA VAL A 42 -9.81 6.02 -19.53
C VAL A 42 -10.55 7.10 -18.76
N TRP A 43 -11.27 7.91 -19.52
CA TRP A 43 -12.11 8.99 -19.00
C TRP A 43 -13.55 8.61 -19.38
N MET A 44 -14.41 8.41 -18.38
CA MET A 44 -15.79 7.99 -18.56
C MET A 44 -16.69 8.63 -17.51
N SER A 45 -17.95 8.83 -17.85
CA SER A 45 -19.01 9.33 -16.97
C SER A 45 -19.91 8.23 -16.41
N GLU A 46 -19.91 7.06 -17.04
CA GLU A 46 -20.74 5.91 -16.72
C GLU A 46 -19.89 4.79 -16.13
N HIS A 47 -20.44 4.05 -15.16
CA HIS A 47 -19.74 3.03 -14.38
C HIS A 47 -20.53 1.73 -14.33
N ASP A 48 -21.15 1.34 -15.45
CA ASP A 48 -21.85 0.08 -15.58
C ASP A 48 -21.04 -0.98 -16.35
N ARG A 49 -21.48 -2.23 -16.24
CA ARG A 49 -20.83 -3.40 -16.85
C ARG A 49 -20.66 -3.28 -18.37
N ARG A 50 -21.65 -2.73 -19.08
CA ARG A 50 -21.62 -2.60 -20.54
C ARG A 50 -20.63 -1.52 -20.97
N THR A 51 -20.59 -0.40 -20.25
CA THR A 51 -19.58 0.64 -20.46
C THR A 51 -18.17 0.07 -20.30
N PHE A 52 -17.92 -0.73 -19.26
CA PHE A 52 -16.61 -1.38 -19.09
C PHE A 52 -16.31 -2.43 -20.16
N GLN A 53 -17.29 -3.21 -20.61
CA GLN A 53 -17.10 -4.12 -21.74
C GLN A 53 -16.59 -3.37 -22.98
N PHE A 54 -17.27 -2.29 -23.35
CA PHE A 54 -16.89 -1.46 -24.49
C PHE A 54 -15.46 -0.89 -24.33
N VAL A 55 -15.11 -0.42 -23.13
CA VAL A 55 -13.77 0.08 -22.81
C VAL A 55 -12.69 -0.99 -23.07
N TRP A 56 -12.94 -2.24 -22.69
CA TRP A 56 -12.01 -3.34 -22.93
C TRP A 56 -11.93 -3.74 -24.40
N GLU A 57 -13.07 -3.79 -25.11
CA GLU A 57 -13.12 -4.07 -26.55
C GLU A 57 -12.30 -3.02 -27.34
N GLU A 58 -12.51 -1.74 -27.04
CA GLU A 58 -11.77 -0.64 -27.67
C GLU A 58 -10.28 -0.67 -27.30
N PHE A 59 -9.95 -0.95 -26.04
CA PHE A 59 -8.56 -1.07 -25.61
C PHE A 59 -7.83 -2.18 -26.37
N MET A 60 -8.42 -3.38 -26.44
CA MET A 60 -7.84 -4.52 -27.16
C MET A 60 -7.72 -4.24 -28.66
N SER A 61 -8.76 -3.62 -29.26
CA SER A 61 -8.75 -3.18 -30.66
C SER A 61 -7.64 -2.17 -30.93
N LEU A 62 -7.47 -1.18 -30.06
CA LEU A 62 -6.42 -0.18 -30.19
C LEU A 62 -5.02 -0.81 -30.06
N VAL A 63 -4.80 -1.69 -29.07
CA VAL A 63 -3.53 -2.41 -28.93
C VAL A 63 -3.21 -3.15 -30.23
N LYS A 64 -4.17 -3.90 -30.78
CA LYS A 64 -3.98 -4.62 -32.04
C LYS A 64 -3.62 -3.69 -33.19
N ARG A 65 -4.31 -2.56 -33.34
CA ARG A 65 -4.02 -1.57 -34.40
C ARG A 65 -2.63 -0.94 -34.26
N LEU A 66 -2.20 -0.63 -33.04
CA LEU A 66 -0.95 0.09 -32.81
C LEU A 66 0.28 -0.82 -32.78
N THR A 67 0.12 -2.08 -32.37
CA THR A 67 1.24 -3.02 -32.23
C THR A 67 1.22 -4.17 -33.22
N ASN A 68 0.18 -4.28 -34.07
CA ASN A 68 -0.09 -5.43 -34.94
C ASN A 68 -0.18 -6.78 -34.19
N GLN A 69 -0.44 -6.75 -32.89
CA GLN A 69 -0.49 -7.93 -32.03
C GLN A 69 -1.69 -7.82 -31.09
N SER A 70 -2.51 -8.86 -31.03
CA SER A 70 -3.67 -8.90 -30.13
C SER A 70 -3.22 -8.96 -28.67
N LEU A 71 -3.91 -8.22 -27.80
CA LEU A 71 -3.74 -8.36 -26.36
C LEU A 71 -4.41 -9.66 -25.90
N THR A 72 -3.64 -10.61 -25.39
CA THR A 72 -4.15 -11.94 -25.04
C THR A 72 -3.55 -12.46 -23.74
N PHE A 73 -4.38 -13.18 -22.99
CA PHE A 73 -4.02 -13.80 -21.72
C PHE A 73 -3.53 -15.23 -21.92
N THR A 74 -2.46 -15.63 -21.24
CA THR A 74 -1.90 -17.00 -21.28
C THR A 74 -2.94 -18.05 -20.89
N ALA A 75 -3.80 -17.73 -19.92
CA ALA A 75 -4.85 -18.63 -19.44
C ALA A 75 -6.00 -18.87 -20.45
N LEU A 76 -6.15 -17.99 -21.45
CA LEU A 76 -7.27 -17.99 -22.39
C LEU A 76 -6.85 -18.23 -23.84
N HIS A 77 -5.59 -17.95 -24.18
CA HIS A 77 -5.10 -17.99 -25.56
C HIS A 77 -3.76 -18.70 -25.69
N ARG A 78 -3.61 -19.48 -26.75
CA ARG A 78 -2.28 -20.01 -27.14
C ARG A 78 -1.38 -18.86 -27.54
N GLY A 79 -0.21 -18.75 -26.91
CA GLY A 79 0.73 -17.66 -27.16
C GLY A 79 0.34 -16.32 -26.52
N GLY A 80 -0.59 -16.33 -25.55
CA GLY A 80 -0.85 -15.15 -24.73
C GLY A 80 0.40 -14.68 -23.97
N THR A 81 0.47 -13.38 -23.70
CA THR A 81 1.63 -12.76 -23.01
C THR A 81 1.28 -12.23 -21.63
N LEU A 82 0.03 -11.80 -21.43
CA LEU A 82 -0.45 -11.36 -20.12
C LEU A 82 -0.78 -12.56 -19.23
N LEU A 83 -0.30 -12.53 -18.00
CA LEU A 83 -0.60 -13.54 -17.00
C LEU A 83 -1.99 -13.36 -16.38
N GLY A 84 -2.39 -12.11 -16.16
CA GLY A 84 -3.67 -11.80 -15.51
C GLY A 84 -3.83 -10.31 -15.24
N VAL A 85 -4.89 -9.99 -14.51
CA VAL A 85 -5.24 -8.65 -14.05
C VAL A 85 -5.31 -8.64 -12.53
N ASN A 86 -4.58 -7.73 -11.91
CA ASN A 86 -4.82 -7.38 -10.52
C ASN A 86 -5.87 -6.28 -10.50
N ALA A 87 -6.91 -6.48 -9.70
CA ALA A 87 -8.01 -5.55 -9.68
C ALA A 87 -8.65 -5.45 -8.31
N ASP A 88 -9.43 -4.40 -8.19
CA ASP A 88 -10.35 -4.21 -7.10
C ASP A 88 -11.58 -5.10 -7.30
N MET A 89 -12.30 -5.40 -6.22
CA MET A 89 -13.42 -6.34 -6.24
C MET A 89 -14.73 -5.70 -6.74
N GLU A 90 -14.65 -4.76 -7.69
CA GLU A 90 -15.85 -4.12 -8.23
C GLU A 90 -16.41 -4.93 -9.40
N ALA A 91 -17.70 -5.24 -9.31
CA ALA A 91 -18.35 -6.18 -10.22
C ALA A 91 -18.41 -5.66 -11.67
N ALA A 92 -18.79 -4.40 -11.87
CA ALA A 92 -18.98 -3.84 -13.21
C ALA A 92 -17.69 -3.84 -14.07
N PRO A 93 -16.53 -3.35 -13.58
CA PRO A 93 -15.22 -3.48 -14.23
C PRO A 93 -14.88 -4.90 -14.69
N LEU A 94 -14.96 -5.84 -13.75
CA LEU A 94 -14.46 -7.19 -13.92
C LEU A 94 -15.37 -8.02 -14.82
N LEU A 95 -16.68 -7.86 -14.65
CA LEU A 95 -17.65 -8.55 -15.51
C LEU A 95 -17.63 -7.97 -16.93
N GLY A 96 -17.49 -6.65 -17.09
CA GLY A 96 -17.35 -6.04 -18.42
C GLY A 96 -16.08 -6.50 -19.14
N MET A 97 -14.94 -6.54 -18.44
CA MET A 97 -13.71 -7.15 -18.95
C MET A 97 -13.94 -8.60 -19.39
N ALA A 98 -14.56 -9.38 -18.51
CA ALA A 98 -14.78 -10.79 -18.75
C ALA A 98 -15.74 -11.05 -19.93
N ASP A 99 -16.74 -10.20 -20.13
CA ASP A 99 -17.60 -10.24 -21.32
C ASP A 99 -16.80 -10.03 -22.60
N ALA A 100 -15.91 -9.02 -22.60
CA ALA A 100 -15.07 -8.72 -23.74
C ALA A 100 -14.10 -9.88 -24.06
N LEU A 101 -13.50 -10.49 -23.03
CA LEU A 101 -12.55 -11.59 -23.19
C LEU A 101 -13.20 -12.94 -23.52
N LEU A 102 -14.43 -13.18 -23.07
CA LEU A 102 -15.15 -14.42 -23.33
C LEU A 102 -15.29 -14.69 -24.84
N GLN A 103 -15.45 -13.63 -25.63
CA GLN A 103 -15.60 -13.71 -27.08
C GLN A 103 -14.29 -14.03 -27.82
N THR A 104 -13.14 -13.91 -27.16
CA THR A 104 -11.83 -14.04 -27.83
C THR A 104 -11.13 -15.37 -27.55
N ILE A 105 -11.61 -16.15 -26.56
CA ILE A 105 -10.98 -17.41 -26.11
C ILE A 105 -10.73 -18.34 -27.30
N ASN A 106 -9.47 -18.75 -27.49
CA ASN A 106 -9.06 -19.59 -28.62
C ASN A 106 -8.47 -20.95 -28.24
N ILE A 107 -8.34 -21.24 -26.94
CA ILE A 107 -7.96 -22.58 -26.46
C ILE A 107 -9.25 -23.43 -26.39
N PRO A 108 -9.41 -24.48 -27.21
CA PRO A 108 -10.68 -25.22 -27.28
C PRO A 108 -11.14 -25.79 -25.92
N SER A 109 -10.22 -26.42 -25.18
CA SER A 109 -10.52 -26.98 -23.85
C SER A 109 -10.95 -25.92 -22.84
N VAL A 110 -10.40 -24.70 -22.93
CA VAL A 110 -10.79 -23.58 -22.05
C VAL A 110 -12.14 -23.02 -22.50
N ALA A 111 -12.37 -22.87 -23.80
CA ALA A 111 -13.64 -22.40 -24.34
C ALA A 111 -14.80 -23.36 -24.01
N GLU A 112 -14.55 -24.67 -23.91
CA GLU A 112 -15.52 -25.66 -23.46
C GLU A 112 -15.89 -25.50 -21.98
N GLN A 113 -14.91 -25.21 -21.12
CA GLN A 113 -15.11 -25.06 -19.68
C GLN A 113 -15.66 -23.69 -19.28
N ILE A 114 -15.26 -22.63 -19.98
CA ILE A 114 -15.61 -21.24 -19.66
C ILE A 114 -16.72 -20.77 -20.59
N LYS A 115 -17.95 -20.79 -20.06
CA LYS A 115 -19.15 -20.30 -20.76
C LYS A 115 -19.72 -19.03 -20.14
N THR A 116 -19.15 -18.59 -19.01
CA THR A 116 -19.62 -17.42 -18.26
C THR A 116 -18.48 -16.44 -18.01
N PRO A 117 -18.79 -15.14 -17.85
CA PRO A 117 -17.81 -14.12 -17.48
C PRO A 117 -17.11 -14.44 -16.16
N ALA A 118 -17.83 -15.00 -15.18
CA ALA A 118 -17.23 -15.44 -13.93
C ALA A 118 -16.15 -16.51 -14.14
N GLY A 119 -16.33 -17.43 -15.08
CA GLY A 119 -15.31 -18.42 -15.43
C GLY A 119 -14.03 -17.78 -15.96
N VAL A 120 -14.15 -16.68 -16.72
CA VAL A 120 -13.00 -15.88 -17.18
C VAL A 120 -12.28 -15.24 -16.00
N ILE A 121 -13.03 -14.60 -15.09
CA ILE A 121 -12.46 -13.94 -13.89
C ILE A 121 -11.68 -14.95 -13.04
N LYS A 122 -12.27 -16.13 -12.76
CA LYS A 122 -11.63 -17.21 -11.98
C LYS A 122 -10.26 -17.64 -12.52
N LYS A 123 -9.99 -17.44 -13.82
CA LYS A 123 -8.71 -17.79 -14.46
C LYS A 123 -7.74 -16.64 -14.64
N THR A 124 -8.22 -15.40 -14.62
CA THR A 124 -7.44 -14.24 -15.08
C THR A 124 -7.29 -13.14 -14.05
N VAL A 125 -8.10 -13.14 -12.98
CA VAL A 125 -8.12 -12.06 -12.00
C VAL A 125 -7.56 -12.52 -10.67
N ARG A 126 -6.70 -11.68 -10.09
CA ARG A 126 -6.32 -11.74 -8.69
C ARG A 126 -6.78 -10.47 -8.00
N ALA A 127 -7.56 -10.60 -6.93
CA ALA A 127 -8.04 -9.47 -6.17
C ALA A 127 -6.88 -8.84 -5.37
N CYS A 128 -6.86 -7.52 -5.32
CA CYS A 128 -5.92 -6.80 -4.48
C CYS A 128 -6.24 -7.01 -2.98
N TYR A 129 -5.29 -7.54 -2.22
CA TYR A 129 -5.44 -7.79 -0.78
C TYR A 129 -5.59 -6.52 0.05
N SER A 130 -5.00 -5.40 -0.37
CA SER A 130 -5.22 -4.11 0.30
C SER A 130 -6.68 -3.69 0.20
N HIS A 131 -7.30 -3.83 -0.98
CA HIS A 131 -8.72 -3.54 -1.16
C HIS A 131 -9.65 -4.57 -0.50
N VAL A 132 -9.24 -5.85 -0.45
CA VAL A 132 -9.95 -6.85 0.36
C VAL A 132 -9.97 -6.44 1.84
N LYS A 133 -8.82 -6.03 2.40
CA LYS A 133 -8.71 -5.60 3.81
C LYS A 133 -9.47 -4.31 4.11
N ARG A 134 -9.46 -3.34 3.18
CA ARG A 134 -10.25 -2.09 3.30
C ARG A 134 -11.75 -2.34 3.22
N GLY A 135 -12.17 -3.34 2.46
CA GLY A 135 -13.57 -3.75 2.35
C GLY A 135 -14.07 -4.65 3.49
N LEU A 136 -13.30 -4.81 4.56
CA LEU A 136 -13.77 -5.49 5.77
C LEU A 136 -14.71 -4.55 6.55
N PRO A 137 -15.78 -5.08 7.16
CA PRO A 137 -16.63 -4.28 8.04
C PRO A 137 -15.87 -3.84 9.30
N ASP A 138 -16.47 -2.96 10.11
CA ASP A 138 -15.89 -2.65 11.42
C ASP A 138 -15.91 -3.91 12.30
N LEU A 139 -14.72 -4.37 12.68
CA LEU A 139 -14.51 -5.56 13.51
C LEU A 139 -14.20 -5.20 14.97
N SER A 140 -14.34 -3.93 15.38
CA SER A 140 -13.97 -3.43 16.71
C SER A 140 -14.65 -4.17 17.87
N HIS A 141 -15.84 -4.72 17.63
CA HIS A 141 -16.67 -5.45 18.59
C HIS A 141 -16.23 -6.92 18.81
N LEU A 142 -15.34 -7.45 17.97
CA LEU A 142 -14.87 -8.83 18.04
C LEU A 142 -13.61 -8.99 18.92
N SER A 143 -13.36 -10.24 19.33
CA SER A 143 -12.08 -10.62 19.94
C SER A 143 -10.90 -10.33 19.00
N LEU A 144 -9.67 -10.25 19.54
CA LEU A 144 -8.47 -10.09 18.70
C LEU A 144 -8.28 -11.29 17.76
N GLU A 145 -8.54 -12.50 18.25
CA GLU A 145 -8.42 -13.74 17.48
C GLU A 145 -9.40 -13.78 16.30
N ASP A 146 -10.69 -13.47 16.53
CA ASP A 146 -11.69 -13.47 15.47
C ASP A 146 -11.39 -12.38 14.42
N ARG A 147 -10.92 -11.21 14.88
CA ARG A 147 -10.46 -10.14 13.99
C ARG A 147 -9.33 -10.58 13.10
N ASP A 148 -8.33 -11.23 13.67
CA ASP A 148 -7.16 -11.69 12.92
C ASP A 148 -7.55 -12.83 11.96
N ARG A 149 -8.43 -13.73 12.38
CA ARG A 149 -8.98 -14.78 11.51
C ARG A 149 -9.72 -14.19 10.30
N ILE A 150 -10.60 -13.20 10.51
CA ILE A 150 -11.30 -12.51 9.41
C ILE A 150 -10.32 -11.73 8.52
N LYS A 151 -9.33 -11.04 9.09
CA LYS A 151 -8.35 -10.26 8.30
C LYS A 151 -7.43 -11.11 7.44
N ASN A 152 -7.28 -12.39 7.77
CA ASN A 152 -6.35 -13.31 7.12
C ASN A 152 -7.03 -14.43 6.31
N PHE A 153 -8.35 -14.39 6.13
CA PHE A 153 -9.08 -15.42 5.36
C PHE A 153 -8.58 -15.59 3.92
N MET A 154 -7.97 -14.55 3.33
CA MET A 154 -7.39 -14.63 1.98
C MET A 154 -6.17 -15.55 1.87
N TYR A 155 -5.58 -15.95 3.01
CA TYR A 155 -4.42 -16.83 3.07
C TYR A 155 -4.80 -18.30 3.36
N ILE A 156 -6.07 -18.66 3.30
CA ILE A 156 -6.51 -20.05 3.42
C ILE A 156 -5.92 -20.88 2.26
N GLU A 157 -5.32 -22.02 2.58
CA GLU A 157 -4.53 -22.81 1.63
C GLU A 157 -5.32 -23.98 1.03
N THR A 158 -6.37 -24.45 1.72
CA THR A 158 -7.14 -25.64 1.32
C THR A 158 -8.63 -25.35 1.23
N VAL A 159 -9.35 -26.13 0.43
CA VAL A 159 -10.82 -25.97 0.27
C VAL A 159 -11.54 -26.36 1.55
N GLU A 160 -11.01 -27.35 2.27
CA GLU A 160 -11.51 -27.83 3.55
C GLU A 160 -11.48 -26.72 4.61
N GLU A 161 -10.39 -25.95 4.67
CA GLU A 161 -10.28 -24.80 5.57
C GLU A 161 -11.25 -23.67 5.21
N VAL A 162 -11.57 -23.48 3.92
CA VAL A 162 -12.60 -22.53 3.49
C VAL A 162 -13.96 -22.96 4.04
N GLU A 163 -14.30 -24.24 3.96
CA GLU A 163 -15.56 -24.76 4.50
C GLU A 163 -15.61 -24.65 6.02
N VAL A 164 -14.49 -24.93 6.72
CA VAL A 164 -14.38 -24.71 8.18
C VAL A 164 -14.55 -23.22 8.52
N PHE A 165 -13.94 -22.31 7.76
CA PHE A 165 -14.09 -20.87 7.93
C PHE A 165 -15.54 -20.41 7.71
N LYS A 166 -16.19 -20.95 6.67
CA LYS A 166 -17.59 -20.69 6.33
C LYS A 166 -18.57 -21.23 7.37
N VAL A 167 -18.29 -22.35 8.02
CA VAL A 167 -19.09 -22.81 9.17
C VAL A 167 -18.85 -21.88 10.35
N TRP A 168 -17.58 -21.57 10.64
CA TRP A 168 -17.21 -20.70 11.75
C TRP A 168 -17.84 -19.30 11.65
N ILE A 169 -17.86 -18.67 10.48
CA ILE A 169 -18.40 -17.31 10.32
C ILE A 169 -19.91 -17.22 10.58
N ARG A 170 -20.65 -18.34 10.49
CA ARG A 170 -22.07 -18.42 10.87
C ARG A 170 -22.27 -18.55 12.38
N THR A 171 -21.22 -18.92 13.11
CA THR A 171 -21.22 -19.12 14.57
C THR A 171 -20.58 -17.97 15.34
N VAL A 172 -19.87 -17.06 14.65
CA VAL A 172 -19.18 -15.93 15.29
C VAL A 172 -20.19 -15.03 15.99
N ALA A 173 -19.84 -14.58 17.19
CA ALA A 173 -20.68 -13.68 17.97
C ALA A 173 -20.66 -12.26 17.36
N ASP A 174 -21.52 -12.03 16.38
CA ASP A 174 -21.76 -10.72 15.75
C ASP A 174 -23.22 -10.31 15.96
N PRO A 175 -23.52 -9.49 17.00
CA PRO A 175 -24.88 -9.02 17.27
C PRO A 175 -25.52 -8.27 16.11
N THR A 176 -24.72 -7.70 15.20
CA THR A 176 -25.21 -6.89 14.07
C THR A 176 -25.48 -7.73 12.80
N GLY A 177 -24.93 -8.94 12.75
CA GLY A 177 -24.94 -9.82 11.58
C GLY A 177 -24.25 -9.23 10.34
N VAL A 178 -23.46 -8.18 10.49
CA VAL A 178 -22.74 -7.51 9.39
C VAL A 178 -21.68 -8.43 8.80
N ILE A 179 -20.99 -9.22 9.62
CA ILE A 179 -19.93 -10.14 9.19
C ILE A 179 -20.52 -11.28 8.38
N LEU A 180 -21.66 -11.83 8.82
CA LEU A 180 -22.37 -12.87 8.08
C LEU A 180 -22.81 -12.35 6.71
N ARG A 181 -23.47 -11.19 6.65
CA ARG A 181 -23.89 -10.57 5.37
C ARG A 181 -22.70 -10.24 4.46
N TRP A 182 -21.58 -9.79 5.05
CA TRP A 182 -20.34 -9.55 4.32
C TRP A 182 -19.82 -10.84 3.66
N TRP A 183 -19.83 -11.96 4.38
CA TRP A 183 -19.42 -13.26 3.84
C TRP A 183 -20.41 -13.77 2.77
N GLU A 184 -21.72 -13.69 3.04
CA GLU A 184 -22.77 -14.10 2.11
C GLU A 184 -22.68 -13.33 0.79
N HIS A 185 -22.34 -12.04 0.83
CA HIS A 185 -22.06 -11.26 -0.39
C HIS A 185 -20.87 -11.84 -1.18
N LYS A 186 -19.83 -12.36 -0.51
CA LYS A 186 -18.72 -13.04 -1.20
C LYS A 186 -19.15 -14.36 -1.82
N GLU A 187 -20.01 -15.12 -1.15
CA GLU A 187 -20.57 -16.38 -1.69
C GLU A 187 -21.53 -16.14 -2.86
N MET A 188 -22.32 -15.05 -2.82
CA MET A 188 -23.30 -14.70 -3.85
C MET A 188 -22.65 -14.45 -5.21
N HIS A 189 -21.42 -13.93 -5.22
CA HIS A 189 -20.66 -13.68 -6.43
C HIS A 189 -19.67 -14.81 -6.67
N GLU A 190 -20.04 -15.75 -7.54
CA GLU A 190 -19.27 -16.96 -7.80
C GLU A 190 -17.80 -16.74 -8.20
N TRP A 191 -17.45 -15.56 -8.72
CA TRP A 191 -16.09 -15.18 -9.12
C TRP A 191 -15.27 -14.56 -7.99
N LEU A 192 -15.91 -14.08 -6.93
CA LEU A 192 -15.30 -13.19 -5.96
C LEU A 192 -14.35 -13.92 -5.01
N LEU A 193 -14.80 -15.01 -4.37
CA LEU A 193 -13.92 -15.83 -3.52
C LEU A 193 -12.73 -16.44 -4.30
N PRO A 194 -12.91 -17.03 -5.49
CA PRO A 194 -11.80 -17.49 -6.34
C PRO A 194 -10.79 -16.41 -6.75
N SER A 195 -11.20 -15.14 -6.78
CA SER A 195 -10.28 -14.04 -7.05
C SER A 195 -9.43 -13.68 -5.81
N ILE A 196 -9.87 -14.07 -4.61
CA ILE A 196 -9.23 -13.70 -3.33
C ILE A 196 -8.38 -14.84 -2.77
N ILE A 197 -8.90 -16.07 -2.81
CA ILE A 197 -8.33 -17.26 -2.17
C ILE A 197 -7.78 -18.20 -3.23
N GLN A 198 -6.50 -18.56 -3.12
CA GLN A 198 -5.79 -19.34 -4.14
C GLN A 198 -6.41 -20.71 -4.39
N CYS A 199 -6.76 -21.44 -3.33
CA CYS A 199 -7.27 -22.81 -3.45
C CYS A 199 -8.64 -22.89 -4.15
N LEU A 200 -9.35 -21.76 -4.28
CA LEU A 200 -10.60 -21.65 -5.03
C LEU A 200 -10.39 -21.09 -6.44
N SER A 201 -9.20 -20.56 -6.73
CA SER A 201 -8.87 -19.97 -8.02
C SER A 201 -8.70 -21.04 -9.09
N HIS A 202 -9.06 -20.70 -10.34
CA HIS A 202 -8.78 -21.53 -11.50
C HIS A 202 -7.54 -21.05 -12.28
N MET A 203 -6.86 -20.03 -11.74
CA MET A 203 -5.55 -19.57 -12.19
C MET A 203 -4.51 -20.65 -11.87
N ASP A 204 -3.51 -20.76 -12.74
CA ASP A 204 -2.35 -21.61 -12.46
C ASP A 204 -1.62 -21.14 -11.19
N ALA A 205 -1.18 -22.07 -10.35
CA ALA A 205 -0.60 -21.74 -9.04
C ALA A 205 0.70 -20.93 -9.18
N ASP A 206 1.55 -21.24 -10.16
CA ASP A 206 2.79 -20.48 -10.38
C ASP A 206 2.46 -19.06 -10.84
N ILE A 207 1.48 -18.91 -11.75
CA ILE A 207 0.99 -17.59 -12.17
C ILE A 207 0.43 -16.82 -10.97
N TRP A 208 -0.37 -17.45 -10.12
CA TRP A 208 -0.92 -16.83 -8.92
C TRP A 208 0.20 -16.28 -8.04
N HIS A 209 1.24 -17.07 -7.74
CA HIS A 209 2.37 -16.61 -6.91
C HIS A 209 3.21 -15.52 -7.58
N ILE A 210 3.33 -15.54 -8.90
CA ILE A 210 4.05 -14.52 -9.68
C ILE A 210 3.30 -13.19 -9.69
N MET A 211 1.97 -13.21 -9.75
CA MET A 211 1.15 -12.01 -9.69
C MET A 211 1.18 -11.45 -8.27
N GLU A 212 1.53 -10.19 -8.07
CA GLU A 212 1.55 -9.63 -6.71
C GLU A 212 0.13 -9.36 -6.19
N ALA A 213 -0.19 -9.86 -5.00
CA ALA A 213 -1.51 -9.65 -4.37
C ALA A 213 -1.68 -8.24 -3.81
N THR A 214 -0.61 -7.47 -3.65
CA THR A 214 -0.61 -6.17 -2.97
C THR A 214 -0.40 -5.05 -3.99
N SER A 215 -1.37 -4.16 -4.10
CA SER A 215 -1.31 -2.99 -5.00
C SER A 215 -0.53 -1.83 -4.40
N ASN A 216 0.56 -2.07 -3.65
CA ASN A 216 1.39 -0.97 -3.13
C ASN A 216 1.76 0.00 -4.27
N PHE A 217 1.92 -0.51 -5.49
CA PHE A 217 2.09 0.27 -6.71
C PHE A 217 0.85 1.10 -7.06
N GLY A 218 -0.32 0.48 -7.28
CA GLY A 218 -1.56 1.20 -7.58
C GLY A 218 -1.93 2.27 -6.55
N GLU A 219 -1.84 1.96 -5.25
CA GLU A 219 -2.11 2.91 -4.17
C GLU A 219 -1.09 4.06 -4.11
N ALA A 220 0.20 3.74 -4.23
CA ALA A 220 1.24 4.76 -4.30
C ALA A 220 1.04 5.65 -5.53
N GLN A 221 0.55 5.08 -6.63
CA GLN A 221 0.27 5.79 -7.86
C GLN A 221 -0.91 6.75 -7.70
N HIS A 222 -1.97 6.39 -6.97
CA HIS A 222 -3.04 7.34 -6.62
C HIS A 222 -2.50 8.52 -5.83
N SER A 223 -1.75 8.25 -4.76
CA SER A 223 -1.16 9.28 -3.92
C SER A 223 -0.23 10.21 -4.72
N LYS A 224 0.62 9.62 -5.58
CA LYS A 224 1.54 10.35 -6.45
C LYS A 224 0.81 11.16 -7.52
N ASN A 225 -0.19 10.58 -8.19
CA ASN A 225 -0.99 11.28 -9.19
C ASN A 225 -1.75 12.46 -8.56
N ASN A 226 -2.29 12.30 -7.36
CA ASN A 226 -2.95 13.37 -6.63
C ASN A 226 -1.96 14.46 -6.19
N LEU A 227 -0.71 14.10 -5.87
CA LEU A 227 0.34 15.06 -5.53
C LEU A 227 0.82 15.86 -6.75
N GLU A 228 0.95 15.19 -7.91
CA GLU A 228 1.43 15.82 -9.14
C GLU A 228 0.36 16.66 -9.83
N ALA A 229 -0.87 16.15 -9.97
CA ALA A 229 -1.93 16.80 -10.72
C ALA A 229 -2.94 17.56 -9.83
N GLY A 230 -2.96 17.28 -8.52
CA GLY A 230 -4.03 17.73 -7.63
C GLY A 230 -5.28 16.85 -7.66
N THR A 231 -6.34 17.30 -6.98
CA THR A 231 -7.63 16.60 -6.89
C THR A 231 -8.79 17.53 -7.26
N GLY A 232 -9.94 16.97 -7.64
CA GLY A 232 -11.17 17.74 -7.93
C GLY A 232 -11.12 18.56 -9.22
N MET A 233 -10.35 18.10 -10.22
CA MET A 233 -10.31 18.69 -11.55
C MET A 233 -11.52 18.25 -12.39
N GLY A 234 -11.94 19.11 -13.33
CA GLY A 234 -12.92 18.73 -14.35
C GLY A 234 -12.35 17.69 -15.32
N LEU A 235 -13.21 17.00 -16.08
CA LEU A 235 -12.78 15.91 -16.97
C LEU A 235 -11.77 16.37 -18.03
N VAL A 236 -12.07 17.48 -18.71
CA VAL A 236 -11.20 18.07 -19.76
C VAL A 236 -9.88 18.54 -19.17
N GLN A 237 -9.91 19.23 -18.03
CA GLN A 237 -8.71 19.66 -17.33
C GLN A 237 -7.84 18.46 -16.94
N SER A 238 -8.47 17.41 -16.40
CA SER A 238 -7.75 16.18 -16.02
C SER A 238 -7.10 15.53 -17.23
N PHE A 239 -7.78 15.49 -18.38
CA PHE A 239 -7.21 14.98 -19.61
C PHE A 239 -5.93 15.73 -19.99
N ILE A 240 -5.95 17.06 -20.02
CA ILE A 240 -4.81 17.89 -20.38
C ILE A 240 -3.64 17.73 -19.37
N GLU A 241 -3.92 17.78 -18.07
CA GLU A 241 -2.87 17.69 -17.04
C GLU A 241 -2.20 16.31 -17.02
N TYR A 242 -3.00 15.25 -17.12
CA TYR A 242 -2.44 13.89 -17.15
C TYR A 242 -1.71 13.58 -18.45
N ASP A 243 -2.05 14.27 -19.54
CA ASP A 243 -1.35 14.14 -20.80
C ASP A 243 0.13 14.55 -20.68
N ASP A 244 0.39 15.73 -20.09
CA ASP A 244 1.76 16.19 -19.83
C ASP A 244 2.49 15.26 -18.85
N ILE A 245 1.82 14.84 -17.77
CA ILE A 245 2.40 13.92 -16.79
C ILE A 245 2.81 12.60 -17.44
N ASP A 246 1.93 12.01 -18.26
CA ASP A 246 2.20 10.74 -18.91
C ASP A 246 3.27 10.88 -19.99
N ALA A 247 3.31 11.99 -20.73
CA ALA A 247 4.39 12.29 -21.69
C ALA A 247 5.76 12.38 -21.00
N ARG A 248 5.85 13.08 -19.86
CA ARG A 248 7.10 13.16 -19.07
C ARG A 248 7.53 11.79 -18.53
N ARG A 249 6.58 10.98 -18.05
CA ARG A 249 6.85 9.62 -17.57
C ARG A 249 7.33 8.72 -18.69
N ALA A 250 6.68 8.77 -19.86
CA ALA A 250 7.06 8.06 -21.05
C ALA A 250 8.49 8.40 -21.48
N ALA A 251 8.84 9.69 -21.55
CA ALA A 251 10.19 10.14 -21.86
C ALA A 251 11.23 9.61 -20.86
N ALA A 252 10.92 9.63 -19.56
CA ALA A 252 11.81 9.07 -18.54
C ALA A 252 12.00 7.56 -18.70
N ILE A 253 10.94 6.81 -19.06
CA ILE A 253 11.01 5.37 -19.33
C ILE A 253 11.87 5.06 -20.54
N GLU A 254 11.71 5.81 -21.63
CA GLU A 254 12.56 5.70 -22.82
C GLU A 254 14.04 5.89 -22.49
N VAL A 255 14.36 6.91 -21.69
CA VAL A 255 15.75 7.18 -21.26
C VAL A 255 16.30 6.01 -20.44
N MET A 256 15.51 5.44 -19.51
CA MET A 256 15.95 4.26 -18.73
C MET A 256 16.21 3.05 -19.64
N ILE A 257 15.31 2.78 -20.59
CA ILE A 257 15.45 1.65 -21.52
C ILE A 257 16.68 1.83 -22.40
N ARG A 258 16.91 3.03 -22.94
CA ARG A 258 18.06 3.29 -23.84
C ARG A 258 19.39 3.31 -23.12
N SER A 259 19.44 3.90 -21.92
CA SER A 259 20.68 4.01 -21.16
C SER A 259 21.06 2.74 -20.40
N GLY A 260 20.11 1.85 -20.15
CA GLY A 260 20.28 0.72 -19.23
C GLY A 260 20.39 1.14 -17.75
N ASN A 261 20.34 2.44 -17.45
CA ASN A 261 20.35 2.95 -16.09
C ASN A 261 18.96 2.79 -15.49
N LEU A 262 18.71 1.59 -14.97
CA LEU A 262 17.47 1.27 -14.29
C LEU A 262 17.29 2.13 -13.05
N HIS A 263 16.02 2.47 -12.78
CA HIS A 263 15.68 3.17 -11.55
C HIS A 263 16.15 2.35 -10.36
N ASN A 264 16.92 2.95 -9.44
CA ASN A 264 17.26 2.30 -8.19
C ASN A 264 15.99 2.28 -7.30
N PRO A 265 15.34 1.11 -7.11
CA PRO A 265 14.08 1.05 -6.36
C PRO A 265 14.25 1.52 -4.91
N ARG A 266 15.48 1.47 -4.36
CA ARG A 266 15.78 1.94 -3.01
C ARG A 266 15.78 3.48 -2.87
N ASN A 267 15.66 4.22 -3.97
CA ASN A 267 15.67 5.69 -3.97
C ASN A 267 14.34 6.33 -4.41
N GLU A 268 13.26 5.54 -4.49
CA GLU A 268 11.94 6.12 -4.74
C GLU A 268 11.53 7.07 -3.62
N VAL A 269 10.70 8.05 -3.99
CA VAL A 269 10.12 8.99 -3.03
C VAL A 269 9.25 8.23 -2.02
N SER A 270 8.46 7.25 -2.47
CA SER A 270 7.68 6.32 -1.64
C SER A 270 8.55 5.56 -0.63
N HIS A 271 9.65 4.93 -1.08
CA HIS A 271 10.60 4.25 -0.20
C HIS A 271 11.28 5.20 0.78
N ARG A 272 11.64 6.42 0.34
CA ARG A 272 12.17 7.46 1.22
C ARG A 272 11.14 7.89 2.28
N TYR A 273 9.88 8.04 1.91
CA TYR A 273 8.78 8.34 2.84
C TYR A 273 8.51 7.18 3.78
N SER A 274 8.46 5.93 3.29
CA SER A 274 8.29 4.73 4.11
C SER A 274 9.42 4.58 5.11
N HIS A 275 10.68 4.71 4.69
CA HIS A 275 11.83 4.73 5.60
C HIS A 275 11.79 5.93 6.57
N ARG A 276 11.31 7.09 6.15
CA ARG A 276 11.12 8.24 7.04
C ARG A 276 10.05 7.95 8.09
N ASN A 277 8.91 7.39 7.69
CA ASN A 277 7.82 7.01 8.57
C ASN A 277 8.24 5.89 9.52
N ALA A 278 8.94 4.87 9.03
CA ALA A 278 9.50 3.80 9.86
C ALA A 278 10.52 4.35 10.87
N ARG A 279 11.34 5.34 10.48
CA ARG A 279 12.23 6.05 11.41
C ARG A 279 11.46 6.84 12.46
N HIS A 280 10.40 7.57 12.07
CA HIS A 280 9.53 8.28 13.03
C HIS A 280 8.80 7.33 13.97
N ALA A 281 8.25 6.23 13.46
CA ALA A 281 7.58 5.21 14.26
C ALA A 281 8.56 4.55 15.23
N ASN A 282 9.77 4.19 14.79
CA ASN A 282 10.81 3.67 15.67
C ASN A 282 11.26 4.69 16.72
N ALA A 283 11.41 5.97 16.35
CA ALA A 283 11.73 7.02 17.30
C ALA A 283 10.62 7.19 18.35
N THR A 284 9.36 7.13 17.93
CA THR A 284 8.19 7.19 18.83
C THR A 284 8.14 5.99 19.76
N ARG A 285 8.37 4.78 19.24
CA ARG A 285 8.43 3.55 20.03
C ARG A 285 9.56 3.59 21.06
N LYS A 286 10.76 4.03 20.66
CA LYS A 286 11.90 4.20 21.58
C LYS A 286 11.61 5.25 22.65
N LEU A 287 10.92 6.34 22.29
CA LEU A 287 10.51 7.37 23.25
C LEU A 287 9.48 6.83 24.25
N GLN A 288 8.52 6.02 23.80
CA GLN A 288 7.57 5.35 24.68
C GLN A 288 8.26 4.36 25.61
N GLN A 289 9.16 3.52 25.10
CA GLN A 289 9.96 2.60 25.90
C GLN A 289 10.76 3.35 26.98
N ALA A 290 11.49 4.40 26.60
CA ALA A 290 12.26 5.21 27.54
C ALA A 290 11.37 5.89 28.60
N ARG A 291 10.12 6.23 28.25
CA ARG A 291 9.15 6.77 29.21
C ARG A 291 8.69 5.70 30.19
N THR A 292 8.34 4.51 29.73
CA THR A 292 7.96 3.38 30.59
C THR A 292 9.11 2.97 31.51
N GLU A 293 10.33 2.85 30.99
CA GLU A 293 11.53 2.55 31.81
C GLU A 293 11.77 3.62 32.89
N ARG A 294 11.49 4.89 32.58
CA ARG A 294 11.60 5.97 33.56
C ARG A 294 10.51 5.90 34.64
N GLU A 295 9.27 5.63 34.25
CA GLU A 295 8.17 5.43 35.19
C GLU A 295 8.46 4.24 36.13
N GLU A 296 8.97 3.13 35.60
CA GLU A 296 9.41 1.97 36.41
C GLU A 296 10.55 2.31 37.39
N LEU A 297 11.50 3.17 36.96
CA LEU A 297 12.60 3.60 37.80
C LEU A 297 12.13 4.53 38.93
N GLU A 298 11.22 5.46 38.63
CA GLU A 298 10.59 6.34 39.62
C GLU A 298 9.79 5.53 40.67
N ASP A 299 9.04 4.51 40.24
CA ASP A 299 8.33 3.59 41.14
C ASP A 299 9.30 2.78 42.03
N ALA A 300 10.41 2.30 41.47
CA ALA A 300 11.43 1.57 42.22
C ALA A 300 12.16 2.45 43.25
N GLU A 301 12.45 3.71 42.91
CA GLU A 301 13.02 4.69 43.83
C GLU A 301 12.06 4.98 45.00
N GLN A 302 10.76 5.17 44.71
CA GLN A 302 9.75 5.38 45.74
C GLN A 302 9.63 4.17 46.68
N ALA A 303 9.61 2.95 46.13
CA ALA A 303 9.60 1.72 46.93
C ALA A 303 10.84 1.59 47.84
N LEU A 304 12.00 2.05 47.36
CA LEU A 304 13.25 2.05 48.15
C LEU A 304 13.19 3.07 49.29
N ILE A 305 12.65 4.27 49.04
CA ILE A 305 12.41 5.29 50.07
C ILE A 305 11.47 4.73 51.16
N ASP A 306 10.37 4.10 50.75
CA ASP A 306 9.39 3.53 51.67
C ASP A 306 9.99 2.38 52.49
N ALA A 307 10.79 1.51 51.87
CA ALA A 307 11.50 0.43 52.56
C ALA A 307 12.52 0.97 53.58
N GLN A 308 13.24 2.04 53.24
CA GLN A 308 14.16 2.70 54.18
C GLN A 308 13.43 3.33 55.36
N ALA A 309 12.28 4.00 55.11
CA ALA A 309 11.44 4.55 56.16
C ALA A 309 10.94 3.45 57.12
N ARG A 310 10.48 2.31 56.57
CA ARG A 310 10.04 1.16 57.35
C ARG A 310 11.18 0.54 58.18
N LEU A 311 12.37 0.41 57.60
CA LEU A 311 13.56 -0.05 58.33
C LEU A 311 13.92 0.87 59.50
N LYS A 312 13.78 2.18 59.32
CA LYS A 312 14.04 3.17 60.38
C LYS A 312 13.04 3.02 61.54
N LEU A 313 11.76 2.80 61.23
CA LEU A 313 10.72 2.54 62.24
C LEU A 313 11.00 1.23 63.00
N LEU A 314 11.29 0.13 62.29
CA LEU A 314 11.62 -1.15 62.92
C LEU A 314 12.87 -1.06 63.81
N ARG A 315 13.90 -0.32 63.39
CA ARG A 315 15.09 -0.08 64.22
C ARG A 315 14.75 0.70 65.50
N ALA A 316 13.85 1.67 65.42
CA ALA A 316 13.40 2.42 66.59
C ALA A 316 12.62 1.50 67.56
N GLU A 317 11.77 0.61 67.05
CA GLU A 317 11.01 -0.35 67.83
C GLU A 317 11.90 -1.42 68.50
N VAL A 318 12.91 -1.94 67.80
CA VAL A 318 13.92 -2.83 68.41
C VAL A 318 14.71 -2.10 69.49
N LYS A 319 14.99 -0.80 69.32
CA LYS A 319 15.69 0.01 70.33
C LYS A 319 14.82 0.26 71.56
N SER A 320 13.52 0.51 71.41
CA SER A 320 12.60 0.61 72.55
C SER A 320 12.46 -0.73 73.27
N ASN A 321 12.29 -1.84 72.53
CA ASN A 321 12.18 -3.17 73.13
C ASN A 321 13.47 -3.66 73.81
N SER A 322 14.64 -3.18 73.40
CA SER A 322 15.92 -3.52 74.04
C SER A 322 16.25 -2.67 75.28
N SER A 323 15.60 -1.52 75.48
CA SER A 323 15.77 -0.69 76.69
C SER A 323 15.17 -1.31 77.97
N GLY A 324 14.39 -2.40 77.86
CA GLY A 324 13.88 -3.20 78.98
C GLY A 324 14.73 -4.42 79.36
N ARG A 325 15.82 -4.72 78.64
CA ARG A 325 16.71 -5.85 78.98
C ARG A 325 17.93 -5.33 79.73
N ALA A 326 18.02 -5.71 81.01
CA ALA A 326 19.18 -5.48 81.86
C ALA A 326 20.49 -5.92 81.16
N PRO A 327 21.60 -5.18 81.37
CA PRO A 327 22.86 -5.53 80.73
C PRO A 327 23.31 -6.92 81.19
N PRO A 328 23.70 -7.82 80.27
CA PRO A 328 24.27 -9.09 80.67
C PRO A 328 25.54 -8.84 81.48
N ALA A 329 25.60 -9.47 82.65
CA ALA A 329 26.72 -9.37 83.57
C ALA A 329 28.06 -9.65 82.86
N ARG A 330 28.98 -8.70 82.96
CA ARG A 330 30.40 -8.86 82.63
C ARG A 330 30.96 -10.09 83.35
N LYS A 331 31.13 -11.21 82.65
CA LYS A 331 32.01 -12.30 83.07
C LYS A 331 33.29 -12.29 82.24
N GLY A 332 34.37 -11.90 82.90
CA GLY A 332 35.65 -12.61 82.87
C GLY A 332 36.49 -12.59 81.58
N LYS A 333 37.58 -11.82 81.64
CA LYS A 333 38.81 -12.05 80.86
C LYS A 333 39.32 -13.49 81.04
N LYS A 334 39.56 -14.21 79.94
CA LYS A 334 40.67 -15.18 79.75
C LYS A 334 41.01 -15.17 78.26
N ALA A 335 42.15 -14.56 77.89
CA ALA A 335 43.44 -15.22 77.69
C ALA A 335 43.56 -15.90 76.31
N ARG A 336 44.08 -15.12 75.35
CA ARG A 336 45.18 -15.45 74.43
C ARG A 336 45.45 -16.95 74.17
N SER A 337 45.15 -17.42 72.97
CA SER A 337 46.00 -18.40 72.28
C SER A 337 46.24 -17.97 70.84
N LYS A 338 47.54 -17.87 70.52
CA LYS A 338 48.09 -17.81 69.18
C LYS A 338 47.75 -19.14 68.48
N LEU A 339 47.39 -19.09 67.20
CA LEU A 339 47.93 -20.02 66.22
C LEU A 339 47.78 -19.44 64.82
N SER A 340 48.77 -19.78 64.04
CA SER A 340 49.32 -19.09 62.89
C SER A 340 49.38 -20.06 61.71
N VAL A 341 49.38 -19.48 60.50
CA VAL A 341 50.14 -19.95 59.32
C VAL A 341 49.51 -21.04 58.44
N GLY A 342 49.52 -20.72 57.14
CA GLY A 342 49.22 -21.55 55.97
C GLY A 342 48.30 -20.76 55.03
N GLY A 343 48.75 -19.92 54.08
CA GLY A 343 49.76 -20.19 53.05
C GLY A 343 49.16 -21.18 52.06
N THR A 344 48.63 -20.77 50.91
CA THR A 344 49.44 -20.68 49.68
C THR A 344 48.98 -19.61 48.68
N ASP A 345 50.00 -19.03 48.06
CA ASP A 345 50.01 -18.12 46.91
C ASP A 345 49.43 -18.72 45.62
N SER A 346 48.92 -17.85 44.74
CA SER A 346 49.49 -17.73 43.38
C SER A 346 49.15 -16.38 42.73
N ASN A 347 50.23 -15.68 42.35
CA ASN A 347 50.39 -14.67 41.29
C ASN A 347 49.44 -14.83 40.08
N ALA A 348 49.10 -13.81 39.29
CA ALA A 348 50.02 -12.87 38.65
C ALA A 348 49.32 -11.60 38.08
N THR A 349 49.99 -10.46 38.24
CA THR A 349 50.20 -9.33 37.29
C THR A 349 49.39 -9.29 35.99
N THR A 350 48.78 -8.17 35.63
CA THR A 350 49.50 -7.09 34.92
C THR A 350 48.87 -5.70 35.11
N SER A 351 49.77 -4.74 35.31
CA SER A 351 49.61 -3.30 35.41
C SER A 351 49.72 -2.58 34.06
N LYS A 352 49.34 -1.29 34.07
CA LYS A 352 49.61 -0.21 33.10
C LYS A 352 48.59 -0.13 31.95
N ASP A 353 48.10 1.04 31.54
CA ASP A 353 48.67 2.37 31.66
C ASP A 353 47.56 3.42 31.59
N SER A 354 47.73 4.48 32.37
CA SER A 354 46.88 5.66 32.40
C SER A 354 47.78 6.88 32.26
N GLY A 355 47.69 7.58 31.14
CA GLY A 355 48.22 8.93 30.94
C GLY A 355 47.40 9.61 29.83
N HIS A 356 46.59 10.62 30.12
CA HIS A 356 46.93 12.05 30.33
C HIS A 356 47.18 12.84 29.04
N GLY A 357 46.39 13.92 28.90
CA GLY A 357 46.59 15.04 27.97
C GLY A 357 45.99 14.76 26.59
N VAL A 358 45.18 15.61 25.97
CA VAL A 358 45.46 17.03 25.75
C VAL A 358 44.14 17.79 25.51
N ALA A 359 44.10 19.00 26.06
CA ALA A 359 43.10 20.02 25.84
C ALA A 359 43.02 20.48 24.38
N SER A 360 41.83 20.79 23.88
CA SER A 360 41.69 21.89 22.94
C SER A 360 40.38 22.63 23.20
N GLN A 361 40.54 23.84 23.73
CA GLN A 361 39.57 24.90 23.61
C GLN A 361 39.51 25.30 22.13
N ALA A 362 38.32 25.32 21.54
CA ALA A 362 38.03 26.06 20.33
C ALA A 362 36.69 26.76 20.51
N SER A 363 36.77 27.97 21.05
CA SER A 363 35.78 29.01 20.91
C SER A 363 35.53 29.28 19.42
N SER A 364 34.31 29.04 18.94
CA SER A 364 33.84 29.70 17.72
C SER A 364 32.48 30.33 17.97
N SER A 365 32.53 31.63 18.20
CA SER A 365 31.43 32.56 18.06
C SER A 365 30.88 32.50 16.64
N ARG A 366 29.64 32.05 16.46
CA ARG A 366 28.88 32.33 15.23
C ARG A 366 27.63 33.13 15.57
N LYS A 367 27.69 34.38 15.12
CA LYS A 367 26.66 35.41 15.12
C LYS A 367 25.35 34.84 14.56
N ARG A 368 24.26 35.10 15.27
CA ARG A 368 22.90 35.12 14.71
C ARG A 368 22.88 36.12 13.55
N ALA A 369 22.67 35.63 12.33
CA ALA A 369 22.30 36.43 11.17
C ALA A 369 20.80 36.24 10.90
N GLY A 370 20.20 37.27 10.33
CA GLY A 370 18.77 37.54 10.32
C GLY A 370 17.89 36.45 9.74
N SER A 371 16.69 36.40 10.29
CA SER A 371 15.49 35.83 9.68
C SER A 371 15.19 36.58 8.38
N GLU A 372 15.56 36.02 7.23
CA GLU A 372 14.93 36.36 5.96
C GLU A 372 13.67 35.50 5.80
N SER A 373 12.53 36.17 5.86
CA SER A 373 11.23 35.63 5.49
C SER A 373 11.24 35.29 3.99
N VAL A 374 11.31 34.00 3.66
CA VAL A 374 10.99 33.53 2.31
C VAL A 374 9.49 33.76 2.11
N GLN A 375 9.16 34.78 1.30
CA GLN A 375 7.81 34.95 0.76
C GLN A 375 7.48 33.72 -0.09
N VAL A 376 6.61 32.86 0.43
CA VAL A 376 5.95 31.83 -0.36
C VAL A 376 4.96 32.54 -1.28
N ASN A 377 5.25 32.56 -2.58
CA ASN A 377 4.34 33.06 -3.59
C ASN A 377 2.97 32.37 -3.44
N ALA A 378 1.92 33.19 -3.28
CA ALA A 378 0.55 32.71 -3.25
C ALA A 378 0.19 32.05 -4.59
N PRO A 379 -0.58 30.94 -4.60
CA PRO A 379 -1.04 30.33 -5.83
C PRO A 379 -1.98 31.29 -6.59
N PRO A 380 -1.99 31.27 -7.93
CA PRO A 380 -2.84 32.14 -8.72
C PRO A 380 -4.32 31.87 -8.43
N LYS A 381 -5.11 32.95 -8.41
CA LYS A 381 -6.55 32.93 -8.13
C LYS A 381 -7.28 32.04 -9.15
N ARG A 382 -8.01 31.04 -8.63
CA ARG A 382 -8.96 30.19 -9.39
C ARG A 382 -9.89 31.04 -10.25
N LEU A 383 -9.91 30.79 -11.56
CA LEU A 383 -11.01 31.18 -12.44
C LEU A 383 -12.28 30.39 -12.04
N LYS A 384 -13.41 31.09 -11.92
CA LYS A 384 -14.71 30.48 -11.65
C LYS A 384 -15.19 29.79 -12.93
N THR A 385 -15.35 28.48 -12.88
CA THR A 385 -15.96 27.70 -13.97
C THR A 385 -17.49 27.81 -13.89
N GLY A 386 -18.10 28.27 -14.98
CA GLY A 386 -19.55 28.27 -15.18
C GLY A 386 -20.06 26.84 -15.37
N HIS A 387 -21.27 26.57 -14.87
CA HIS A 387 -21.97 25.31 -15.06
C HIS A 387 -22.46 25.17 -16.51
N LEU A 388 -21.98 24.14 -17.22
CA LEU A 388 -22.56 23.70 -18.50
C LEU A 388 -23.70 22.72 -18.21
N LYS A 389 -24.94 23.17 -18.42
CA LYS A 389 -26.15 22.33 -18.44
C LYS A 389 -26.80 22.48 -19.80
N GLY A 390 -27.02 21.36 -20.47
CA GLY A 390 -28.05 21.25 -21.51
C GLY A 390 -27.57 20.70 -22.84
N TRP A 391 -27.34 19.38 -22.91
CA TRP A 391 -27.59 18.58 -24.11
C TRP A 391 -28.15 17.23 -23.67
N GLY A 392 -29.26 16.80 -24.29
CA GLY A 392 -30.02 15.60 -23.93
C GLY A 392 -29.22 14.32 -24.16
N VAL A 393 -29.20 13.46 -23.14
CA VAL A 393 -28.29 12.32 -22.96
C VAL A 393 -28.81 11.02 -23.61
N ASP A 394 -29.79 11.07 -24.51
CA ASP A 394 -30.49 9.85 -24.95
C ASP A 394 -30.01 9.21 -26.26
N ARG A 395 -28.99 9.74 -26.94
CA ARG A 395 -28.41 9.08 -28.14
C ARG A 395 -26.91 9.36 -28.24
N LEU A 396 -26.12 8.29 -28.29
CA LEU A 396 -24.66 8.22 -28.41
C LEU A 396 -23.88 8.35 -27.08
N GLY A 397 -23.95 7.28 -26.29
CA GLY A 397 -22.90 6.95 -25.33
C GLY A 397 -21.58 6.68 -26.07
N VAL A 398 -20.48 6.98 -25.38
CA VAL A 398 -19.07 6.96 -25.82
C VAL A 398 -18.59 8.29 -26.38
N GLN A 399 -17.89 9.07 -25.54
CA GLN A 399 -17.00 10.14 -25.98
C GLN A 399 -15.89 9.53 -26.86
N ILE A 400 -16.07 9.67 -28.17
CA ILE A 400 -15.01 9.67 -29.17
C ILE A 400 -13.93 10.65 -28.69
N SER A 401 -12.65 10.32 -28.92
CA SER A 401 -11.52 11.24 -28.67
C SER A 401 -11.91 12.66 -29.06
N ALA A 402 -11.78 13.65 -28.17
CA ALA A 402 -12.16 15.04 -28.47
C ALA A 402 -11.52 15.53 -29.78
N VAL A 403 -10.34 15.02 -30.14
CA VAL A 403 -9.66 15.26 -31.42
C VAL A 403 -10.42 14.65 -32.59
N LYS A 404 -10.84 13.38 -32.49
CA LYS A 404 -11.55 12.70 -33.57
C LYS A 404 -13.00 13.19 -33.71
N PHE A 405 -13.63 13.57 -32.59
CA PHE A 405 -14.93 14.24 -32.59
C PHE A 405 -14.81 15.65 -33.19
N ALA A 406 -13.77 16.41 -32.84
CA ALA A 406 -13.50 17.69 -33.47
C ALA A 406 -13.17 17.51 -34.96
N GLU A 407 -12.44 16.50 -35.38
CA GLU A 407 -12.20 16.22 -36.81
C GLU A 407 -13.51 15.91 -37.57
N GLU A 408 -14.42 15.14 -36.95
CA GLU A 408 -15.69 14.73 -37.57
C GLU A 408 -16.79 15.83 -37.50
N HIS A 409 -16.69 16.75 -36.53
CA HIS A 409 -17.68 17.81 -36.23
C HIS A 409 -17.03 19.19 -36.05
N TRP A 410 -16.01 19.50 -36.85
CA TRP A 410 -15.11 20.64 -36.63
C TRP A 410 -15.84 21.98 -36.51
N ASP A 411 -16.85 22.20 -37.37
CA ASP A 411 -17.60 23.45 -37.41
C ASP A 411 -18.48 23.63 -36.15
N GLU A 412 -19.11 22.56 -35.67
CA GLU A 412 -19.93 22.56 -34.44
C GLU A 412 -19.04 22.71 -33.20
N PHE A 413 -17.89 22.03 -33.18
CA PHE A 413 -16.89 22.15 -32.11
C PHE A 413 -16.31 23.58 -32.02
N CYS A 414 -15.97 24.20 -33.15
CA CYS A 414 -15.47 25.57 -33.19
C CYS A 414 -16.52 26.59 -32.74
N ALA A 415 -17.81 26.34 -33.02
CA ALA A 415 -18.90 27.22 -32.63
C ALA A 415 -19.19 27.16 -31.13
N ASP A 416 -19.20 25.96 -30.55
CA ASP A 416 -19.58 25.75 -29.15
C ASP A 416 -18.41 25.95 -28.17
N TYR A 417 -17.16 25.76 -28.63
CA TYR A 417 -15.96 25.83 -27.79
C TYR A 417 -14.81 26.60 -28.45
N PRO A 418 -15.00 27.87 -28.86
CA PRO A 418 -13.99 28.65 -29.57
C PRO A 418 -12.67 28.81 -28.79
N GLU A 419 -12.71 28.75 -27.46
CA GLU A 419 -11.53 28.81 -26.59
C GLU A 419 -10.67 27.54 -26.63
N LEU A 420 -11.22 26.41 -27.06
CA LEU A 420 -10.51 25.13 -27.17
C LEU A 420 -9.94 24.89 -28.57
N VAL A 421 -10.34 25.67 -29.57
CA VAL A 421 -9.87 25.54 -30.96
C VAL A 421 -8.35 25.64 -31.10
N PRO A 422 -7.63 26.59 -30.45
CA PRO A 422 -6.18 26.65 -30.55
C PRO A 422 -5.49 25.38 -30.02
N LEU A 423 -6.03 24.79 -28.95
CA LEU A 423 -5.49 23.57 -28.33
C LEU A 423 -5.66 22.33 -29.22
N VAL A 424 -6.74 22.25 -29.98
CA VAL A 424 -6.94 21.13 -30.92
C VAL A 424 -6.12 21.31 -32.19
N LEU A 425 -5.90 22.54 -32.65
CA LEU A 425 -5.04 22.81 -33.82
C LEU A 425 -3.53 22.60 -33.53
N GLU A 426 -3.12 22.62 -32.26
CA GLU A 426 -1.74 22.35 -31.82
C GLU A 426 -1.42 20.84 -31.68
N HIS A 427 -2.41 19.95 -31.82
CA HIS A 427 -2.30 18.51 -31.64
C HIS A 427 -2.77 17.73 -32.86
#